data_AF-A0A6A8LPV7-F1
#
_entry.id   AF-A0A6A8LPV7-F1
#
_cell.length_a   1.000
_cell.length_b   1.000
_cell.length_c   1.000
_cell.angle_alpha   90.00
_cell.angle_beta   90.00
_cell.angle_gamma   90.00
#
_symmetry.space_group_name_H-M   'P 1'
#
loop_
_entity.id
_entity.type
_entity.pdbx_description
1 polymer ?
#
loop_
_entity_poly.entity_id
_entity_poly.type
_entity_poly.pdbx_seq_one_letter_code
_entity_poly.pdbx_strand_id
1 'polypeptide(L)'
;MSAYRNQYIDINKWTRPGIKNNGVKKLVVHYTANPGAPAANHYRYFGQTLPAQNRNLSEKKQTFASAHIFVDRTEAICIIPLNEVAYHANDVQQFVNGQPYRGVAALKPNANFLSIGVELCIEKNGTFHPDTIARAEQVCAELCKMYKLDPINDIVRHYDITHKICPAPWVSNSQGFVDFKTRVKKRMAGVVVTVPAVSNPDVTHTDTGRFIKNTVVSSDGLVLRTQRSASSSMVLNLPNGTVVKYQLGSTVNGWGYVEYTNSKGQTFHGYVNVSYIKSDNELKSGGKKKATSSKPKSTQKSKFSLPAGTFKVTNPLTRGESVKQIQTALATLHYYPDKNAKNFGIDGAYGPKTANAVKRFQSMYGLRQDGIYGPDTKAKLEALLK
;
A
#
# COMPACT_ATOMS: atom_id res chain seq x y z
N MET A 1 -10.47 -9.13 20.43
CA MET A 1 -9.85 -10.11 19.51
C MET A 1 -8.37 -9.78 19.43
N SER A 2 -7.49 -10.79 19.37
CA SER A 2 -6.04 -10.59 19.24
C SER A 2 -5.71 -9.85 17.94
N ALA A 3 -4.67 -9.03 17.95
CA ALA A 3 -4.19 -8.22 16.83
C ALA A 3 -3.56 -9.05 15.70
N TYR A 4 -3.33 -10.34 15.95
CA TYR A 4 -2.80 -11.30 14.99
C TYR A 4 -3.50 -12.66 15.16
N ARG A 5 -3.43 -13.50 14.12
CA ARG A 5 -3.89 -14.89 14.18
C ARG A 5 -2.70 -15.84 14.24
N ASN A 6 -2.83 -16.92 14.99
CA ASN A 6 -1.83 -17.98 15.04
C ASN A 6 -2.01 -18.91 13.84
N GLN A 7 -0.92 -19.16 13.11
CA GLN A 7 -0.86 -20.15 12.04
C GLN A 7 0.58 -20.67 11.96
N TYR A 8 0.90 -21.61 12.86
CA TYR A 8 2.27 -22.06 13.05
C TYR A 8 2.75 -22.94 11.90
N ILE A 9 3.99 -22.74 11.46
CA ILE A 9 4.68 -23.63 10.51
C ILE A 9 5.23 -24.86 11.22
N ASP A 10 5.52 -25.94 10.50
CA ASP A 10 6.06 -27.17 11.08
C ASP A 10 7.47 -26.99 11.66
N ILE A 11 7.76 -27.73 12.74
CA ILE A 11 9.09 -27.75 13.36
C ILE A 11 10.11 -28.30 12.36
N ASN A 12 11.21 -27.58 12.16
CA ASN A 12 12.34 -27.97 11.34
C ASN A 12 13.59 -27.15 11.72
N LYS A 13 14.79 -27.67 11.44
CA LYS A 13 16.04 -27.02 11.86
C LYS A 13 16.33 -25.67 11.19
N TRP A 14 15.65 -25.30 10.11
CA TRP A 14 15.99 -24.12 9.30
C TRP A 14 15.17 -22.88 9.61
N THR A 15 13.89 -23.05 9.93
CA THR A 15 12.96 -21.92 10.10
C THR A 15 12.22 -21.94 11.43
N ARG A 16 11.94 -23.11 12.01
CA ARG A 16 11.31 -23.24 13.33
C ARG A 16 11.93 -24.39 14.13
N PRO A 17 12.99 -24.13 14.92
CA PRO A 17 13.73 -25.20 15.58
C PRO A 17 12.99 -25.86 16.75
N GLY A 18 11.84 -25.31 17.19
CA GLY A 18 11.12 -25.81 18.37
C GLY A 18 11.82 -25.52 19.70
N ILE A 19 12.91 -24.76 19.68
CA ILE A 19 13.67 -24.36 20.88
C ILE A 19 12.89 -23.30 21.65
N LYS A 20 12.76 -23.46 22.97
CA LYS A 20 12.16 -22.45 23.85
C LYS A 20 13.03 -21.21 23.94
N ASN A 21 12.40 -20.04 23.93
CA ASN A 21 13.11 -18.80 24.21
C ASN A 21 13.37 -18.61 25.71
N ASN A 22 14.28 -17.71 26.06
CA ASN A 22 14.71 -17.45 27.43
C ASN A 22 13.94 -16.27 28.06
N GLY A 23 12.65 -16.17 27.70
CA GLY A 23 11.80 -15.02 27.99
C GLY A 23 11.98 -13.88 26.99
N VAL A 24 11.00 -12.99 26.94
CA VAL A 24 10.98 -11.87 26.01
C VAL A 24 11.39 -10.59 26.72
N LYS A 25 12.52 -10.01 26.32
CA LYS A 25 13.02 -8.72 26.83
C LYS A 25 12.70 -7.55 25.92
N LYS A 26 12.59 -7.78 24.60
CA LYS A 26 12.32 -6.72 23.61
C LYS A 26 11.54 -7.25 22.40
N LEU A 27 10.90 -6.33 21.68
CA LEU A 27 10.38 -6.57 20.34
C LEU A 27 11.39 -6.04 19.32
N VAL A 28 11.67 -6.82 18.28
CA VAL A 28 12.53 -6.40 17.17
C VAL A 28 11.67 -6.22 15.94
N VAL A 29 11.56 -4.98 15.46
CA VAL A 29 10.84 -4.68 14.22
C VAL A 29 11.75 -4.79 13.01
N HIS A 30 11.18 -5.31 11.93
CA HIS A 30 11.84 -5.56 10.66
C HIS A 30 10.95 -5.11 9.50
N TYR A 31 11.52 -5.16 8.30
CA TYR A 31 10.75 -5.14 7.06
C TYR A 31 11.08 -6.38 6.26
N THR A 32 10.08 -6.90 5.55
CA THR A 32 10.19 -8.15 4.80
C THR A 32 11.23 -8.14 3.67
N ALA A 33 11.68 -6.95 3.23
CA ALA A 33 12.52 -6.77 2.04
C ALA A 33 11.99 -7.49 0.79
N ASN A 34 10.67 -7.72 0.73
CA ASN A 34 9.99 -8.48 -0.32
C ASN A 34 8.82 -7.66 -0.89
N PRO A 35 9.10 -6.70 -1.79
CA PRO A 35 8.12 -5.72 -2.25
C PRO A 35 6.83 -6.32 -2.82
N GLY A 36 5.70 -5.97 -2.20
CA GLY A 36 4.37 -6.39 -2.62
C GLY A 36 3.96 -7.81 -2.20
N ALA A 37 4.80 -8.53 -1.44
CA ALA A 37 4.44 -9.83 -0.90
C ALA A 37 3.61 -9.68 0.40
N PRO A 38 2.42 -10.29 0.50
CA PRO A 38 1.61 -10.26 1.72
C PRO A 38 2.19 -11.16 2.82
N ALA A 39 1.66 -11.06 4.04
CA ALA A 39 2.05 -11.88 5.19
C ALA A 39 1.90 -13.39 4.88
N ALA A 40 0.84 -13.78 4.17
CA ALA A 40 0.60 -15.16 3.75
C ALA A 40 1.70 -15.74 2.83
N ASN A 41 2.43 -14.91 2.08
CA ASN A 41 3.56 -15.38 1.27
C ASN A 41 4.74 -15.75 2.16
N HIS A 42 4.98 -15.00 3.23
CA HIS A 42 6.07 -15.27 4.17
C HIS A 42 5.78 -16.52 5.00
N TYR A 43 4.54 -16.73 5.43
CA TYR A 43 4.10 -18.00 6.02
C TYR A 43 4.44 -19.20 5.11
N ARG A 44 4.07 -19.13 3.82
CA ARG A 44 4.36 -20.19 2.85
C ARG A 44 5.86 -20.36 2.61
N TYR A 45 6.61 -19.26 2.50
CA TYR A 45 8.03 -19.30 2.25
C TYR A 45 8.79 -20.00 3.40
N PHE A 46 8.57 -19.57 4.65
CA PHE A 46 9.25 -20.15 5.81
C PHE A 46 8.73 -21.54 6.17
N GLY A 47 7.47 -21.86 5.88
CA GLY A 47 6.89 -23.18 6.15
C GLY A 47 7.18 -24.24 5.08
N GLN A 48 7.36 -23.83 3.82
CA GLN A 48 7.41 -24.77 2.68
C GLN A 48 8.62 -24.51 1.78
N THR A 49 8.74 -23.32 1.20
CA THR A 49 9.74 -23.03 0.16
C THR A 49 11.17 -23.15 0.68
N LEU A 50 11.49 -22.48 1.78
CA LEU A 50 12.85 -22.46 2.33
C LEU A 50 13.30 -23.84 2.84
N PRO A 51 12.49 -24.59 3.63
CA PRO A 51 12.82 -25.97 3.97
C PRO A 51 13.04 -26.87 2.75
N ALA A 52 12.19 -26.76 1.71
CA ALA A 52 12.35 -27.54 0.47
C ALA A 52 13.64 -27.18 -0.28
N GLN A 53 14.01 -25.90 -0.33
CA GLN A 53 15.28 -25.46 -0.91
C GLN A 53 16.47 -26.03 -0.13
N ASN A 54 16.47 -25.91 1.20
CA ASN A 54 17.58 -26.35 2.03
C ASN A 54 17.84 -27.87 1.96
N ARG A 55 16.81 -28.70 1.77
CA ARG A 55 16.98 -30.16 1.58
C ARG A 55 17.86 -30.53 0.40
N ASN A 56 17.92 -29.66 -0.63
CA ASN A 56 18.71 -29.88 -1.84
C ASN A 56 20.07 -29.16 -1.82
N LEU A 57 20.44 -28.55 -0.69
CA LEU A 57 21.68 -27.80 -0.54
C LEU A 57 22.62 -28.49 0.45
N SER A 58 23.92 -28.43 0.17
CA SER A 58 24.97 -28.77 1.14
C SER A 58 24.80 -27.91 2.40
N GLU A 59 25.11 -28.45 3.58
CA GLU A 59 24.90 -27.77 4.86
C GLU A 59 25.45 -26.33 4.90
N LYS A 60 26.66 -26.10 4.37
CA LYS A 60 27.29 -24.76 4.27
C LYS A 60 26.52 -23.73 3.43
N LYS A 61 25.55 -24.15 2.61
CA LYS A 61 24.72 -23.30 1.74
C LYS A 61 23.28 -23.15 2.27
N GLN A 62 22.92 -23.85 3.34
CA GLN A 62 21.58 -23.79 3.89
C GLN A 62 21.34 -22.44 4.59
N THR A 63 20.13 -21.90 4.43
CA THR A 63 19.74 -20.63 5.06
C THR A 63 18.90 -20.89 6.30
N PHE A 64 19.21 -20.18 7.38
CA PHE A 64 18.50 -20.24 8.66
C PHE A 64 17.88 -18.88 8.93
N ALA A 65 16.56 -18.76 8.77
CA ALA A 65 15.86 -17.49 8.89
C ALA A 65 14.38 -17.72 9.21
N SER A 66 13.80 -16.84 10.02
CA SER A 66 12.36 -16.76 10.26
C SER A 66 12.04 -15.51 11.09
N ALA A 67 10.76 -15.24 11.32
CA ALA A 67 10.30 -14.28 12.32
C ALA A 67 9.01 -14.81 12.96
N HIS A 68 8.60 -14.23 14.09
CA HIS A 68 7.40 -14.69 14.78
C HIS A 68 6.14 -14.22 14.08
N ILE A 69 6.05 -12.92 13.72
CA ILE A 69 4.83 -12.32 13.20
C ILE A 69 5.10 -11.55 11.92
N PHE A 70 4.28 -11.77 10.89
CA PHE A 70 4.28 -11.00 9.64
C PHE A 70 3.02 -10.16 9.54
N VAL A 71 3.16 -8.88 9.21
CA VAL A 71 2.08 -7.89 9.24
C VAL A 71 1.94 -7.25 7.86
N ASP A 72 0.74 -7.27 7.29
CA ASP A 72 0.38 -6.50 6.10
C ASP A 72 -0.86 -5.63 6.33
N ARG A 73 -1.39 -5.01 5.26
CA ARG A 73 -2.56 -4.13 5.32
C ARG A 73 -3.79 -4.85 5.91
N THR A 74 -3.95 -6.11 5.58
CA THR A 74 -5.17 -6.89 5.80
C THR A 74 -5.09 -7.80 7.00
N GLU A 75 -3.92 -8.39 7.28
CA GLU A 75 -3.76 -9.36 8.35
C GLU A 75 -2.40 -9.29 9.06
N ALA A 76 -2.33 -9.92 10.23
CA ALA A 76 -1.08 -10.25 10.90
C ALA A 76 -1.09 -11.74 11.27
N ILE A 77 -0.04 -12.46 10.89
CA ILE A 77 0.06 -13.91 11.06
C ILE A 77 1.25 -14.22 11.96
N CYS A 78 1.00 -14.87 13.09
CA CYS A 78 2.04 -15.44 13.94
C CYS A 78 2.36 -16.86 13.48
N ILE A 79 3.57 -17.07 12.95
CA ILE A 79 3.99 -18.33 12.32
C ILE A 79 4.91 -19.17 13.19
N ILE A 80 5.47 -18.60 14.26
CA ILE A 80 6.25 -19.31 15.29
C ILE A 80 5.65 -18.94 16.64
N PRO A 81 5.34 -19.92 17.52
CA PRO A 81 4.82 -19.63 18.86
C PRO A 81 5.73 -18.65 19.61
N LEU A 82 5.12 -17.73 20.37
CA LEU A 82 5.86 -16.67 21.05
C LEU A 82 6.72 -17.15 22.24
N ASN A 83 6.65 -18.43 22.60
CA ASN A 83 7.53 -19.08 23.57
C ASN A 83 8.66 -19.89 22.90
N GLU A 84 8.81 -19.80 21.59
CA GLU A 84 9.87 -20.43 20.81
C GLU A 84 10.84 -19.37 20.24
N VAL A 85 11.98 -19.84 19.74
CA VAL A 85 13.00 -19.03 19.05
C VAL A 85 12.67 -18.92 17.56
N ALA A 86 12.75 -17.70 17.02
CA ALA A 86 12.83 -17.44 15.58
C ALA A 86 14.22 -16.91 15.19
N TYR A 87 14.69 -17.19 13.97
CA TYR A 87 16.00 -16.77 13.48
C TYR A 87 15.93 -15.40 12.79
N HIS A 88 15.85 -14.32 13.56
CA HIS A 88 15.50 -13.00 13.01
C HIS A 88 16.48 -11.86 13.29
N ALA A 89 17.28 -11.90 14.37
CA ALA A 89 17.99 -10.72 14.91
C ALA A 89 19.45 -10.94 15.31
N ASN A 90 20.05 -12.10 15.02
CA ASN A 90 21.43 -12.42 15.45
C ASN A 90 22.42 -12.57 14.29
N ASP A 91 22.14 -11.96 13.14
CA ASP A 91 23.11 -11.94 12.06
C ASP A 91 24.35 -11.10 12.41
N VAL A 92 25.36 -11.14 11.55
CA VAL A 92 26.61 -10.39 11.73
C VAL A 92 26.78 -9.50 10.51
N GLN A 93 26.56 -8.20 10.69
CA GLN A 93 26.76 -7.20 9.63
C GLN A 93 28.05 -6.42 9.81
N GLN A 94 28.54 -6.33 11.05
CA GLN A 94 29.75 -5.58 11.39
C GLN A 94 30.49 -6.24 12.55
N PHE A 95 31.81 -6.12 12.54
CA PHE A 95 32.70 -6.43 13.67
C PHE A 95 33.24 -5.13 14.28
N VAL A 96 33.37 -5.11 15.61
CA VAL A 96 34.03 -4.05 16.38
C VAL A 96 35.00 -4.74 17.34
N ASN A 97 36.28 -4.38 17.29
CA ASN A 97 37.34 -4.99 18.12
C ASN A 97 37.37 -6.53 18.05
N GLY A 98 37.22 -7.08 16.84
CA GLY A 98 37.24 -8.53 16.60
C GLY A 98 35.98 -9.30 17.05
N GLN A 99 34.95 -8.61 17.57
CA GLN A 99 33.69 -9.22 18.00
C GLN A 99 32.52 -8.72 17.15
N PRO A 100 31.50 -9.55 16.87
CA PRO A 100 30.28 -9.09 16.22
C PRO A 100 29.65 -7.92 16.96
N TYR A 101 29.25 -6.87 16.24
CA TYR A 101 28.53 -5.75 16.83
C TYR A 101 27.19 -6.23 17.42
N ARG A 102 26.92 -5.81 18.67
CA ARG A 102 25.72 -6.13 19.44
C ARG A 102 25.28 -4.89 20.22
N GLY A 103 24.56 -3.99 19.54
CA GLY A 103 24.22 -2.65 20.05
C GLY A 103 23.22 -2.62 21.20
N VAL A 104 22.37 -3.65 21.31
CA VAL A 104 21.37 -3.74 22.38
C VAL A 104 21.85 -4.70 23.48
N ALA A 105 22.42 -4.14 24.56
CA ALA A 105 23.02 -4.92 25.65
C ALA A 105 22.09 -5.98 26.25
N ALA A 106 20.80 -5.66 26.42
CA ALA A 106 19.79 -6.57 26.97
C ALA A 106 19.53 -7.82 26.11
N LEU A 107 19.97 -7.81 24.84
CA LEU A 107 19.79 -8.90 23.87
C LEU A 107 21.08 -9.69 23.61
N LYS A 108 22.16 -9.41 24.35
CA LYS A 108 23.39 -10.21 24.28
C LYS A 108 23.20 -11.58 24.94
N PRO A 109 23.98 -12.60 24.54
CA PRO A 109 24.85 -12.61 23.35
C PRO A 109 24.09 -12.83 22.04
N ASN A 110 22.85 -13.30 22.12
CA ASN A 110 22.04 -13.68 20.97
C ASN A 110 20.59 -13.18 21.10
N ALA A 111 20.23 -12.23 20.23
CA ALA A 111 18.93 -11.57 20.28
C ALA A 111 17.74 -12.51 20.00
N ASN A 112 17.95 -13.60 19.25
CA ASN A 112 16.88 -14.54 18.90
C ASN A 112 16.24 -15.21 20.14
N PHE A 113 17.02 -15.42 21.20
CA PHE A 113 16.55 -16.09 22.42
C PHE A 113 15.79 -15.15 23.37
N LEU A 114 15.86 -13.84 23.15
CA LEU A 114 15.39 -12.83 24.11
C LEU A 114 14.38 -11.85 23.50
N SER A 115 13.91 -12.11 22.27
CA SER A 115 13.05 -11.17 21.58
C SER A 115 12.04 -11.80 20.63
N ILE A 116 11.01 -11.02 20.32
CA ILE A 116 10.01 -11.35 19.32
C ILE A 116 10.24 -10.50 18.06
N GLY A 117 10.60 -11.14 16.96
CA GLY A 117 10.64 -10.53 15.62
C GLY A 117 9.26 -10.25 15.02
N VAL A 118 9.00 -8.99 14.67
CA VAL A 118 7.79 -8.51 13.98
C VAL A 118 8.18 -7.92 12.62
N GLU A 119 7.70 -8.52 11.54
CA GLU A 119 8.04 -8.21 10.15
C GLU A 119 6.92 -7.41 9.47
N LEU A 120 7.22 -6.17 9.04
CA LEU A 120 6.28 -5.35 8.30
C LEU A 120 6.43 -5.59 6.79
N CYS A 121 5.34 -6.01 6.14
CA CYS A 121 5.27 -6.16 4.69
C CYS A 121 5.35 -4.77 4.03
N ILE A 122 6.10 -4.68 2.93
CA ILE A 122 6.27 -3.42 2.19
C ILE A 122 5.53 -3.46 0.86
N GLU A 123 5.18 -2.28 0.39
CA GLU A 123 4.61 -2.06 -0.91
C GLU A 123 5.61 -2.32 -2.04
N LYS A 124 5.12 -2.45 -3.28
CA LYS A 124 5.99 -2.67 -4.45
C LYS A 124 7.05 -1.57 -4.65
N ASN A 125 6.78 -0.36 -4.17
CA ASN A 125 7.71 0.77 -4.19
C ASN A 125 8.66 0.80 -2.97
N GLY A 126 8.62 -0.20 -2.09
CA GLY A 126 9.48 -0.32 -0.91
C GLY A 126 9.00 0.44 0.33
N THR A 127 7.86 1.15 0.29
CA THR A 127 7.34 1.88 1.46
C THR A 127 6.46 1.00 2.34
N PHE A 128 6.26 1.40 3.60
CA PHE A 128 5.18 0.83 4.41
C PHE A 128 3.84 1.45 4.03
N HIS A 129 2.79 0.65 3.95
CA HIS A 129 1.43 1.16 3.88
C HIS A 129 0.98 1.67 5.26
N PRO A 130 0.20 2.76 5.36
CA PRO A 130 -0.34 3.24 6.64
C PRO A 130 -1.11 2.16 7.43
N ASP A 131 -1.89 1.32 6.75
CA ASP A 131 -2.60 0.21 7.40
C ASP A 131 -1.66 -0.85 7.98
N THR A 132 -0.54 -1.15 7.28
CA THR A 132 0.48 -2.07 7.81
C THR A 132 1.10 -1.50 9.07
N ILE A 133 1.43 -0.20 9.09
CA ILE A 133 1.95 0.49 10.27
C ILE A 133 0.93 0.43 11.41
N ALA A 134 -0.32 0.83 11.16
CA ALA A 134 -1.37 0.84 12.17
C ALA A 134 -1.64 -0.55 12.77
N ARG A 135 -1.56 -1.61 11.96
CA ARG A 135 -1.66 -3.00 12.42
C ARG A 135 -0.44 -3.42 13.23
N ALA A 136 0.76 -3.10 12.76
CA ALA A 136 1.98 -3.38 13.50
C ALA A 136 1.97 -2.67 14.86
N GLU A 137 1.39 -1.47 14.96
CA GLU A 137 1.21 -0.79 16.24
C GLU A 137 0.28 -1.55 17.19
N GLN A 138 -0.80 -2.15 16.67
CA GLN A 138 -1.71 -2.98 17.47
C GLN A 138 -1.03 -4.25 17.96
N VAL A 139 -0.31 -4.93 17.06
CA VAL A 139 0.48 -6.14 17.38
C VAL A 139 1.52 -5.81 18.45
N CYS A 140 2.32 -4.76 18.27
CA CYS A 140 3.34 -4.38 19.25
C CYS A 140 2.73 -3.91 20.57
N ALA A 141 1.58 -3.22 20.57
CA ALA A 141 0.91 -2.82 21.82
C ALA A 141 0.42 -4.04 22.61
N GLU A 142 -0.17 -5.03 21.93
CA GLU A 142 -0.60 -6.28 22.55
C GLU A 142 0.59 -7.07 23.12
N LEU A 143 1.68 -7.19 22.35
CA LEU A 143 2.91 -7.87 22.79
C LEU A 143 3.58 -7.13 23.96
N CYS A 144 3.69 -5.80 23.90
CA CYS A 144 4.25 -5.03 25.01
C CYS A 144 3.41 -5.20 26.28
N LYS A 145 2.08 -5.22 26.19
CA LYS A 145 1.21 -5.51 27.33
C LYS A 145 1.41 -6.94 27.85
N MET A 146 1.49 -7.92 26.96
CA MET A 146 1.69 -9.33 27.30
C MET A 146 3.00 -9.57 28.06
N TYR A 147 4.08 -8.93 27.64
CA TYR A 147 5.42 -9.12 28.20
C TYR A 147 5.88 -8.00 29.15
N LYS A 148 4.98 -7.06 29.49
CA LYS A 148 5.26 -5.91 30.37
C LYS A 148 6.44 -5.06 29.89
N LEU A 149 6.51 -4.81 28.59
CA LEU A 149 7.56 -4.03 27.93
C LEU A 149 7.16 -2.55 27.79
N ASP A 150 8.12 -1.62 27.90
CA ASP A 150 7.87 -0.21 27.58
C ASP A 150 8.08 0.03 26.07
N PRO A 151 7.06 0.49 25.32
CA PRO A 151 7.18 0.63 23.87
C PRO A 151 8.27 1.60 23.39
N ILE A 152 8.69 2.57 24.21
CA ILE A 152 9.72 3.53 23.83
C ILE A 152 11.11 2.89 23.94
N ASN A 153 11.33 2.07 24.97
CA ASN A 153 12.64 1.50 25.30
C ASN A 153 12.84 0.06 24.81
N ASP A 154 11.76 -0.70 24.65
CA ASP A 154 11.80 -2.14 24.40
C ASP A 154 11.35 -2.55 23.01
N ILE A 155 10.97 -1.59 22.17
CA ILE A 155 10.85 -1.79 20.72
C ILE A 155 12.12 -1.25 20.07
N VAL A 156 12.85 -2.13 19.40
CA VAL A 156 14.10 -1.81 18.71
C VAL A 156 14.04 -2.28 17.26
N ARG A 157 14.86 -1.69 16.38
CA ARG A 157 15.07 -2.15 15.00
C ARG A 157 16.13 -3.23 14.99
N HIS A 158 16.13 -4.08 13.97
CA HIS A 158 17.27 -4.97 13.72
C HIS A 158 18.58 -4.19 13.59
N TYR A 159 18.51 -3.00 12.97
CA TYR A 159 19.61 -2.05 12.89
C TYR A 159 20.25 -1.75 14.25
N ASP A 160 19.46 -1.54 15.30
CA ASP A 160 19.98 -1.19 16.62
C ASP A 160 20.77 -2.35 17.25
N ILE A 161 20.55 -3.60 16.78
CA ILE A 161 21.19 -4.81 17.31
C ILE A 161 22.47 -5.12 16.53
N THR A 162 22.39 -5.19 15.20
CA THR A 162 23.47 -5.71 14.35
C THR A 162 24.00 -4.70 13.34
N HIS A 163 23.43 -3.51 13.23
CA HIS A 163 23.60 -2.52 12.13
C HIS A 163 23.07 -2.98 10.76
N LYS A 164 22.26 -4.05 10.70
CA LYS A 164 21.52 -4.38 9.48
C LYS A 164 20.62 -3.21 9.10
N ILE A 165 20.62 -2.77 7.84
CA ILE A 165 19.71 -1.73 7.33
C ILE A 165 18.27 -2.26 7.27
N CYS A 166 17.67 -2.46 8.44
CA CYS A 166 16.40 -3.12 8.65
C CYS A 166 15.73 -2.59 9.93
N PRO A 167 14.50 -2.05 9.83
CA PRO A 167 13.75 -1.79 8.61
C PRO A 167 14.31 -0.59 7.83
N ALA A 168 14.65 -0.78 6.55
CA ALA A 168 15.27 0.27 5.73
C ALA A 168 14.49 1.61 5.74
N PRO A 169 13.15 1.64 5.61
CA PRO A 169 12.38 2.90 5.67
C PRO A 169 12.52 3.69 6.98
N TRP A 170 12.83 3.02 8.08
CA TRP A 170 13.02 3.63 9.41
C TRP A 170 14.48 3.81 9.80
N VAL A 171 15.40 3.24 9.04
CA VAL A 171 16.82 3.60 9.10
C VAL A 171 17.04 4.91 8.34
N SER A 172 16.44 5.06 7.15
CA SER A 172 16.52 6.30 6.36
C SER A 172 15.70 7.45 6.95
N ASN A 173 14.59 7.17 7.63
CA ASN A 173 13.79 8.15 8.35
C ASN A 173 13.55 7.69 9.81
N SER A 174 14.47 8.09 10.70
CA SER A 174 14.41 7.72 12.12
C SER A 174 13.19 8.27 12.85
N GLN A 175 12.65 9.43 12.43
CA GLN A 175 11.46 10.02 13.04
C GLN A 175 10.24 9.12 12.89
N GLY A 176 10.09 8.45 11.73
CA GLY A 176 8.99 7.50 11.51
C GLY A 176 8.97 6.35 12.53
N PHE A 177 10.13 5.93 13.03
CA PHE A 177 10.24 4.92 14.09
C PHE A 177 9.92 5.48 15.48
N VAL A 178 10.38 6.70 15.78
CA VAL A 178 10.02 7.40 17.03
C VAL A 178 8.51 7.58 17.14
N ASP A 179 7.87 8.00 16.06
CA ASP A 179 6.42 8.20 16.01
C ASP A 179 5.68 6.86 16.17
N PHE A 180 6.17 5.80 15.53
CA PHE A 180 5.63 4.44 15.68
C PHE A 180 5.63 4.01 17.15
N LYS A 181 6.77 4.09 17.86
CA LYS A 181 6.87 3.74 19.28
C LYS A 181 5.93 4.57 20.16
N THR A 182 5.82 5.86 19.86
CA THR A 182 4.90 6.78 20.56
C THR A 182 3.44 6.36 20.37
N ARG A 183 3.04 5.99 19.15
CA ARG A 183 1.68 5.51 18.87
C ARG A 183 1.41 4.14 19.50
N VAL A 184 2.39 3.24 19.55
CA VAL A 184 2.29 1.98 20.31
C VAL A 184 2.04 2.26 21.80
N LYS A 185 2.81 3.17 22.42
CA LYS A 185 2.61 3.54 23.84
C LYS A 185 1.22 4.09 24.11
N LYS A 186 0.72 4.97 23.24
CA LYS A 186 -0.66 5.50 23.35
C LYS A 186 -1.70 4.38 23.26
N ARG A 187 -1.57 3.47 22.28
CA ARG A 187 -2.48 2.31 22.14
C ARG A 187 -2.43 1.38 23.35
N MET A 188 -1.24 1.13 23.89
CA MET A 188 -1.06 0.25 25.05
C MET A 188 -1.74 0.81 26.31
N ALA A 189 -1.77 2.12 26.48
CA ALA A 189 -2.41 2.80 27.60
C ALA A 189 -3.95 2.78 27.57
N GLY A 190 -4.58 2.09 26.61
CA GLY A 190 -6.04 2.06 26.49
C GLY A 190 -6.65 3.40 26.04
N VAL A 191 -5.80 4.39 25.74
CA VAL A 191 -6.22 5.57 24.99
C VAL A 191 -6.69 5.03 23.65
N VAL A 192 -8.01 5.09 23.41
CA VAL A 192 -8.53 5.05 22.06
C VAL A 192 -7.76 6.15 21.37
N VAL A 193 -6.78 5.74 20.56
CA VAL A 193 -6.12 6.66 19.66
C VAL A 193 -7.21 6.99 18.66
N THR A 194 -8.10 7.92 19.02
CA THR A 194 -8.66 8.87 18.09
C THR A 194 -7.42 9.53 17.53
N VAL A 195 -6.93 8.93 16.45
CA VAL A 195 -6.08 9.64 15.52
C VAL A 195 -6.86 10.94 15.31
N PRO A 196 -6.25 12.12 15.55
CA PRO A 196 -6.88 13.37 15.17
C PRO A 196 -7.42 13.16 13.76
N ALA A 197 -8.58 13.75 13.45
CA ALA A 197 -9.04 13.86 12.07
C ALA A 197 -7.79 14.02 11.19
N VAL A 198 -7.63 13.20 10.17
CA VAL A 198 -6.54 13.41 9.22
C VAL A 198 -6.88 14.75 8.59
N SER A 199 -6.45 15.84 9.22
CA SER A 199 -6.47 17.16 8.66
C SER A 199 -5.48 17.03 7.53
N ASN A 200 -6.01 16.74 6.37
CA ASN A 200 -5.26 16.92 5.17
C ASN A 200 -5.20 18.45 5.01
N PRO A 201 -4.04 19.08 5.21
CA PRO A 201 -3.93 20.55 5.18
C PRO A 201 -4.40 21.14 3.83
N ASP A 202 -4.55 20.29 2.81
CA ASP A 202 -5.03 20.64 1.47
C ASP A 202 -6.57 20.62 1.30
N VAL A 203 -7.34 20.18 2.31
CA VAL A 203 -8.82 20.22 2.27
C VAL A 203 -9.28 21.60 2.75
N THR A 204 -9.43 22.52 1.81
CA THR A 204 -10.03 23.84 2.06
C THR A 204 -11.55 23.72 1.96
N HIS A 205 -12.24 23.65 3.10
CA HIS A 205 -13.70 23.63 3.14
C HIS A 205 -14.20 24.67 4.16
N THR A 206 -14.95 25.66 3.69
CA THR A 206 -15.46 26.78 4.50
C THR A 206 -16.99 26.87 4.48
N ASP A 207 -17.68 25.90 3.87
CA ASP A 207 -19.14 25.97 3.70
C ASP A 207 -19.86 25.55 4.98
N THR A 208 -20.94 26.27 5.31
CA THR A 208 -21.81 25.94 6.45
C THR A 208 -23.10 25.29 5.92
N GLY A 209 -23.52 24.17 6.53
CA GLY A 209 -24.70 23.44 6.04
C GLY A 209 -25.02 22.18 6.84
N ARG A 210 -26.26 21.68 6.72
CA ARG A 210 -26.72 20.46 7.40
C ARG A 210 -26.26 19.21 6.63
N PHE A 211 -25.84 18.19 7.37
CA PHE A 211 -25.53 16.88 6.81
C PHE A 211 -26.77 16.00 6.64
N ILE A 212 -26.85 15.34 5.49
CA ILE A 212 -27.85 14.31 5.17
C ILE A 212 -27.17 12.98 4.81
N LYS A 213 -27.88 11.88 4.99
CA LYS A 213 -27.35 10.53 4.74
C LYS A 213 -27.50 10.16 3.27
N ASN A 214 -26.38 9.84 2.62
CA ASN A 214 -26.34 9.33 1.25
C ASN A 214 -25.57 7.99 1.20
N THR A 215 -25.79 7.22 0.15
CA THR A 215 -25.17 5.91 -0.08
C THR A 215 -24.40 5.92 -1.39
N VAL A 216 -23.17 5.40 -1.41
CA VAL A 216 -22.38 5.21 -2.62
C VAL A 216 -23.03 4.14 -3.50
N VAL A 217 -23.25 4.45 -4.78
CA VAL A 217 -23.92 3.56 -5.76
C VAL A 217 -23.03 3.16 -6.94
N SER A 218 -21.73 3.45 -6.86
CA SER A 218 -20.75 3.05 -7.87
C SER A 218 -20.32 1.60 -7.67
N SER A 219 -20.42 0.75 -8.71
CA SER A 219 -20.02 -0.66 -8.66
C SER A 219 -18.54 -0.86 -8.33
N ASP A 220 -17.68 0.05 -8.76
CA ASP A 220 -16.22 0.00 -8.55
C ASP A 220 -15.79 0.75 -7.26
N GLY A 221 -16.76 1.24 -6.48
CA GLY A 221 -16.53 2.16 -5.38
C GLY A 221 -16.33 3.61 -5.84
N LEU A 222 -16.12 4.50 -4.89
CA LEU A 222 -16.03 5.95 -5.08
C LEU A 222 -14.84 6.53 -4.32
N VAL A 223 -14.00 7.27 -5.03
CA VAL A 223 -12.81 7.88 -4.41
C VAL A 223 -13.19 9.17 -3.70
N LEU A 224 -12.94 9.24 -2.39
CA LEU A 224 -12.93 10.46 -1.60
C LEU A 224 -11.64 11.23 -1.88
N ARG A 225 -11.75 12.53 -2.18
CA ARG A 225 -10.67 13.38 -2.70
C ARG A 225 -10.42 14.59 -1.80
N THR A 226 -9.24 15.18 -1.90
CA THR A 226 -8.87 16.37 -1.11
C THR A 226 -9.49 17.65 -1.65
N GLN A 227 -9.80 17.72 -2.94
CA GLN A 227 -10.44 18.88 -3.58
C GLN A 227 -11.56 18.45 -4.51
N ARG A 228 -12.34 19.43 -5.00
CA ARG A 228 -13.45 19.26 -5.97
C ARG A 228 -12.95 18.93 -7.39
N SER A 229 -12.08 17.94 -7.51
CA SER A 229 -11.48 17.52 -8.77
C SER A 229 -11.08 16.05 -8.74
N ALA A 230 -11.29 15.38 -9.89
CA ALA A 230 -10.82 14.01 -10.12
C ALA A 230 -9.28 13.90 -10.13
N SER A 231 -8.57 15.01 -10.37
CA SER A 231 -7.11 15.08 -10.38
C SER A 231 -6.50 15.35 -9.00
N SER A 232 -7.31 15.72 -8.00
CA SER A 232 -6.82 16.01 -6.66
C SER A 232 -6.45 14.75 -5.89
N SER A 233 -5.63 14.90 -4.85
CA SER A 233 -5.13 13.79 -4.05
C SER A 233 -6.29 12.93 -3.53
N MET A 234 -6.09 11.61 -3.56
CA MET A 234 -7.03 10.67 -2.98
C MET A 234 -6.89 10.65 -1.47
N VAL A 235 -8.02 10.70 -0.77
CA VAL A 235 -8.12 10.44 0.68
C VAL A 235 -8.31 8.94 0.90
N LEU A 236 -9.35 8.33 0.32
CA LEU A 236 -9.60 6.89 0.35
C LEU A 236 -10.59 6.45 -0.73
N ASN A 237 -10.75 5.13 -0.92
CA ASN A 237 -11.83 4.58 -1.75
C ASN A 237 -12.97 4.06 -0.88
N LEU A 238 -14.19 4.53 -1.15
CA LEU A 238 -15.43 4.14 -0.49
C LEU A 238 -16.07 3.00 -1.31
N PRO A 239 -16.20 1.78 -0.77
CA PRO A 239 -16.89 0.69 -1.46
C PRO A 239 -18.33 1.03 -1.87
N ASN A 240 -18.87 0.30 -2.85
CA ASN A 240 -20.30 0.35 -3.16
C ASN A 240 -21.14 0.07 -1.90
N GLY A 241 -22.25 0.79 -1.72
CA GLY A 241 -23.11 0.68 -0.54
C GLY A 241 -22.59 1.42 0.70
N THR A 242 -21.43 2.08 0.64
CA THR A 242 -20.92 2.86 1.76
C THR A 242 -21.85 4.04 2.06
N VAL A 243 -22.27 4.16 3.32
CA VAL A 243 -23.04 5.32 3.79
C VAL A 243 -22.10 6.46 4.15
N VAL A 244 -22.36 7.63 3.60
CA VAL A 244 -21.64 8.88 3.89
C VAL A 244 -22.62 9.96 4.37
N LYS A 245 -22.12 10.90 5.17
CA LYS A 245 -22.83 12.14 5.51
C LYS A 245 -22.48 13.17 4.44
N TYR A 246 -23.39 13.43 3.52
CA TYR A 246 -23.23 14.46 2.50
C TYR A 246 -23.71 15.82 3.04
N GLN A 247 -22.94 16.86 2.82
CA GLN A 247 -23.31 18.21 3.26
C GLN A 247 -24.20 18.88 2.22
N LEU A 248 -25.45 19.16 2.59
CA LEU A 248 -26.42 19.77 1.70
C LEU A 248 -25.96 21.17 1.25
N GLY A 249 -26.04 21.44 -0.05
CA GLY A 249 -25.62 22.72 -0.64
C GLY A 249 -24.13 22.80 -1.00
N SER A 250 -23.31 21.81 -0.65
CA SER A 250 -21.86 21.83 -0.91
C SER A 250 -21.42 21.53 -2.35
N THR A 251 -22.38 21.20 -3.23
CA THR A 251 -22.10 20.75 -4.61
C THR A 251 -21.65 21.91 -5.49
N VAL A 252 -20.42 21.81 -6.01
CA VAL A 252 -19.88 22.70 -7.05
C VAL A 252 -19.29 21.85 -8.16
N ASN A 253 -19.68 22.09 -9.41
CA ASN A 253 -19.22 21.35 -10.59
C ASN A 253 -19.34 19.82 -10.46
N GLY A 254 -20.41 19.34 -9.82
CA GLY A 254 -20.64 17.91 -9.61
C GLY A 254 -19.82 17.28 -8.48
N TRP A 255 -19.09 18.06 -7.69
CA TRP A 255 -18.34 17.61 -6.51
C TRP A 255 -18.96 18.14 -5.23
N GLY A 256 -19.25 17.23 -4.30
CA GLY A 256 -19.89 17.52 -3.03
C GLY A 256 -19.02 17.09 -1.86
N TYR A 257 -19.13 17.79 -0.74
CA TYR A 257 -18.39 17.48 0.47
C TYR A 257 -19.10 16.39 1.27
N VAL A 258 -18.32 15.42 1.75
CA VAL A 258 -18.83 14.31 2.55
C VAL A 258 -17.94 14.04 3.76
N GLU A 259 -18.59 13.54 4.81
CA GLU A 259 -17.93 12.89 5.94
C GLU A 259 -18.22 11.40 5.90
N TYR A 260 -17.20 10.60 6.15
CA TYR A 260 -17.32 9.16 6.26
C TYR A 260 -16.67 8.69 7.57
N THR A 261 -17.47 8.10 8.45
CA THR A 261 -16.94 7.43 9.65
C THR A 261 -16.85 5.94 9.39
N ASN A 262 -15.65 5.38 9.43
CA ASN A 262 -15.46 3.95 9.22
C ASN A 262 -15.87 3.12 10.46
N SER A 263 -15.87 1.79 10.32
CA SER A 263 -16.20 0.84 11.41
C SER A 263 -15.25 0.90 12.62
N LYS A 264 -14.14 1.64 12.52
CA LYS A 264 -13.17 1.89 13.59
C LYS A 264 -13.38 3.25 14.26
N GLY A 265 -14.46 3.97 13.93
CA GLY A 265 -14.79 5.29 14.48
C GLY A 265 -13.96 6.44 13.89
N GLN A 266 -13.21 6.22 12.81
CA GLN A 266 -12.39 7.27 12.18
C GLN A 266 -13.23 8.04 11.17
N THR A 267 -13.32 9.36 11.33
CA THR A 267 -14.00 10.24 10.38
C THR A 267 -13.02 10.79 9.36
N PHE A 268 -13.35 10.60 8.08
CA PHE A 268 -12.65 11.14 6.93
C PHE A 268 -13.52 12.21 6.29
N HIS A 269 -12.86 13.26 5.81
CA HIS A 269 -13.50 14.39 5.15
C HIS A 269 -12.93 14.53 3.75
N GLY A 270 -13.75 14.98 2.81
CA GLY A 270 -13.30 15.27 1.47
C GLY A 270 -14.43 15.43 0.47
N TYR A 271 -14.07 15.42 -0.80
CA TYR A 271 -14.98 15.62 -1.90
C TYR A 271 -15.20 14.33 -2.68
N VAL A 272 -16.43 14.09 -3.08
CA VAL A 272 -16.80 13.01 -4.00
C VAL A 272 -17.60 13.56 -5.17
N ASN A 273 -17.56 12.88 -6.30
CA ASN A 273 -18.46 13.20 -7.40
C ASN A 273 -19.88 12.75 -7.02
N VAL A 274 -20.80 13.71 -6.93
CA VAL A 274 -22.14 13.48 -6.38
C VAL A 274 -23.00 12.58 -7.25
N SER A 275 -22.64 12.36 -8.52
CA SER A 275 -23.37 11.42 -9.40
C SER A 275 -23.29 9.96 -8.93
N TYR A 276 -22.37 9.65 -8.00
CA TYR A 276 -22.16 8.31 -7.45
C TYR A 276 -22.65 8.15 -6.01
N ILE A 277 -23.40 9.10 -5.46
CA ILE A 277 -24.09 8.98 -4.17
C ILE A 277 -25.58 9.28 -4.32
N LYS A 278 -26.44 8.60 -3.55
CA LYS A 278 -27.89 8.81 -3.55
C LYS A 278 -28.45 8.88 -2.13
N SER A 279 -29.42 9.76 -1.89
CA SER A 279 -30.19 9.79 -0.66
C SER A 279 -31.18 8.62 -0.57
N ASP A 280 -31.68 8.33 0.63
CA ASP A 280 -32.67 7.26 0.85
C ASP A 280 -33.98 7.50 0.05
N ASN A 281 -34.33 8.76 -0.26
CA ASN A 281 -35.49 9.08 -1.10
C ASN A 281 -35.22 8.78 -2.59
N GLU A 282 -34.03 9.06 -3.09
CA GLU A 282 -33.62 8.77 -4.47
C GLU A 282 -33.44 7.28 -4.75
N LEU A 283 -33.14 6.49 -3.70
CA LEU A 283 -33.08 5.03 -3.77
C LEU A 283 -34.48 4.39 -3.82
N LYS A 284 -35.48 5.02 -3.19
CA LYS A 284 -36.87 4.56 -3.17
C LYS A 284 -37.63 4.90 -4.46
N SER A 285 -37.29 6.01 -5.12
CA SER A 285 -37.83 6.38 -6.43
C SER A 285 -37.06 5.68 -7.55
N GLY A 286 -37.15 4.35 -7.64
CA GLY A 286 -36.52 3.58 -8.70
C GLY A 286 -37.18 3.85 -10.06
N GLY A 287 -36.56 4.71 -10.89
CA GLY A 287 -36.74 4.69 -12.35
C GLY A 287 -37.10 6.02 -13.01
N LYS A 288 -36.11 6.65 -13.68
CA LYS A 288 -36.14 7.14 -15.08
C LYS A 288 -34.90 8.00 -15.37
N LYS A 289 -34.32 7.79 -16.56
CA LYS A 289 -33.12 8.46 -17.09
C LYS A 289 -33.30 9.99 -17.22
N LYS A 290 -32.20 10.75 -17.13
CA LYS A 290 -31.80 11.71 -18.19
C LYS A 290 -30.33 12.10 -18.08
N ALA A 291 -29.58 11.85 -19.15
CA ALA A 291 -28.27 12.42 -19.39
C ALA A 291 -28.45 13.87 -19.87
N THR A 292 -27.75 14.82 -19.25
CA THR A 292 -27.61 16.18 -19.76
C THR A 292 -26.16 16.42 -20.12
N SER A 293 -25.94 16.59 -21.43
CA SER A 293 -24.67 16.98 -22.04
C SER A 293 -24.37 18.45 -21.75
N SER A 294 -23.16 18.76 -21.30
CA SER A 294 -22.59 20.10 -21.43
C SER A 294 -21.23 20.00 -22.14
N LYS A 295 -21.09 20.80 -23.19
CA LYS A 295 -19.97 20.84 -24.13
C LYS A 295 -19.05 22.01 -23.73
N PRO A 296 -17.71 21.86 -23.67
CA PRO A 296 -16.80 23.00 -23.69
C PRO A 296 -16.20 23.23 -25.09
N LYS A 297 -15.91 24.51 -25.36
CA LYS A 297 -15.42 25.10 -26.60
C LYS A 297 -13.96 24.76 -26.94
N SER A 298 -13.65 24.93 -28.22
CA SER A 298 -12.44 24.59 -28.98
C SER A 298 -11.16 25.34 -28.63
N THR A 299 -10.00 24.69 -28.78
CA THR A 299 -8.73 25.31 -29.21
C THR A 299 -7.86 24.36 -30.06
N GLN A 300 -7.37 24.92 -31.17
CA GLN A 300 -6.40 24.55 -32.23
C GLN A 300 -5.85 23.10 -32.41
N LYS A 301 -5.88 22.64 -33.68
CA LYS A 301 -5.41 21.33 -34.20
C LYS A 301 -3.88 21.18 -34.17
N SER A 302 -3.38 20.15 -33.48
CA SER A 302 -1.99 19.70 -33.53
C SER A 302 -1.70 18.78 -34.73
N LYS A 303 -0.43 18.73 -35.18
CA LYS A 303 0.05 17.95 -36.35
C LYS A 303 -0.10 16.43 -36.19
N PHE A 304 -0.34 15.94 -34.98
CA PHE A 304 -0.57 14.53 -34.68
C PHE A 304 -2.05 14.29 -34.40
N SER A 305 -2.76 13.71 -35.36
CA SER A 305 -4.17 13.34 -35.16
C SER A 305 -4.24 12.12 -34.24
N LEU A 306 -4.55 12.37 -32.97
CA LEU A 306 -4.75 11.33 -31.97
C LEU A 306 -6.24 10.91 -31.92
N PRO A 307 -6.55 9.60 -31.86
CA PRO A 307 -7.93 9.12 -31.94
C PRO A 307 -8.69 9.44 -30.65
N ALA A 308 -9.96 9.80 -30.78
CA ALA A 308 -10.87 9.82 -29.63
C ALA A 308 -11.27 8.39 -29.24
N GLY A 309 -11.55 8.18 -27.95
CA GLY A 309 -12.02 6.89 -27.44
C GLY A 309 -11.10 6.29 -26.38
N THR A 310 -11.46 5.07 -25.94
CA THR A 310 -10.70 4.32 -24.93
C THR A 310 -10.14 3.05 -25.57
N PHE A 311 -8.81 2.92 -25.57
CA PHE A 311 -8.11 1.76 -26.13
C PHE A 311 -7.40 1.02 -25.01
N LYS A 312 -7.63 -0.30 -24.96
CA LYS A 312 -7.09 -1.23 -23.97
C LYS A 312 -6.87 -2.58 -24.64
N VAL A 313 -6.14 -3.46 -23.98
CA VAL A 313 -5.99 -4.85 -24.45
C VAL A 313 -7.35 -5.55 -24.41
N THR A 314 -7.72 -6.17 -25.53
CA THR A 314 -8.99 -6.88 -25.77
C THR A 314 -8.72 -8.24 -26.44
N ASN A 315 -9.70 -9.14 -26.49
CA ASN A 315 -9.59 -10.39 -27.23
C ASN A 315 -10.84 -10.57 -28.14
N PRO A 316 -10.72 -10.50 -29.47
CA PRO A 316 -9.50 -10.27 -30.25
C PRO A 316 -8.93 -8.85 -30.03
N LEU A 317 -7.62 -8.69 -30.24
CA LEU A 317 -6.95 -7.40 -30.06
C LEU A 317 -7.58 -6.32 -30.95
N THR A 318 -7.82 -5.14 -30.37
CA THR A 318 -8.18 -3.95 -31.13
C THR A 318 -7.04 -3.59 -32.09
N ARG A 319 -7.35 -3.43 -33.37
CA ARG A 319 -6.40 -3.15 -34.45
C ARG A 319 -6.87 -1.99 -35.31
N GLY A 320 -5.93 -1.39 -36.04
CA GLY A 320 -6.23 -0.42 -37.09
C GLY A 320 -5.53 0.92 -36.91
N GLU A 321 -5.94 1.89 -37.71
CA GLU A 321 -5.23 3.17 -37.85
C GLU A 321 -5.18 3.97 -36.55
N SER A 322 -6.25 3.96 -35.75
CA SER A 322 -6.27 4.61 -34.45
C SER A 322 -5.20 4.06 -33.50
N VAL A 323 -4.95 2.75 -33.53
CA VAL A 323 -3.90 2.16 -32.70
C VAL A 323 -2.52 2.56 -33.20
N LYS A 324 -2.30 2.60 -34.52
CA LYS A 324 -1.05 3.09 -35.10
C LYS A 324 -0.77 4.54 -34.69
N GLN A 325 -1.78 5.41 -34.70
CA GLN A 325 -1.63 6.80 -34.24
C GLN A 325 -1.15 6.89 -32.78
N ILE A 326 -1.71 6.06 -31.90
CA ILE A 326 -1.30 5.99 -30.48
C ILE A 326 0.14 5.49 -30.35
N GLN A 327 0.47 4.41 -31.04
CA GLN A 327 1.81 3.81 -31.02
C GLN A 327 2.86 4.78 -31.57
N THR A 328 2.57 5.45 -32.69
CA THR A 328 3.43 6.48 -33.29
C THR A 328 3.69 7.62 -32.31
N ALA A 329 2.64 8.17 -31.68
CA ALA A 329 2.77 9.21 -30.66
C ALA A 329 3.69 8.81 -29.49
N LEU A 330 3.53 7.59 -28.98
CA LEU A 330 4.36 7.07 -27.89
C LEU A 330 5.79 6.77 -28.34
N ALA A 331 5.99 6.33 -29.58
CA ALA A 331 7.31 6.11 -30.16
C ALA A 331 8.05 7.43 -30.38
N THR A 332 7.38 8.46 -30.90
CA THR A 332 7.90 9.83 -31.05
C THR A 332 8.37 10.40 -29.72
N LEU A 333 7.61 10.18 -28.65
CA LEU A 333 7.99 10.60 -27.30
C LEU A 333 8.90 9.59 -26.57
N HIS A 334 9.42 8.59 -27.29
CA HIS A 334 10.40 7.62 -26.80
C HIS A 334 9.92 6.70 -25.66
N TYR A 335 8.62 6.41 -25.55
CA TYR A 335 8.05 5.47 -24.56
C TYR A 335 7.82 4.06 -25.10
N TYR A 336 7.89 3.85 -26.41
CA TYR A 336 7.70 2.52 -27.01
C TYR A 336 8.92 1.60 -26.76
N PRO A 337 8.71 0.32 -26.39
CA PRO A 337 9.78 -0.57 -25.93
C PRO A 337 10.77 -1.00 -27.03
N ASP A 338 10.34 -1.14 -28.28
CA ASP A 338 11.12 -1.76 -29.36
C ASP A 338 11.70 -0.72 -30.33
N LYS A 339 12.40 0.29 -29.81
CA LYS A 339 12.91 1.44 -30.59
C LYS A 339 13.86 1.08 -31.72
N ASN A 340 14.53 -0.07 -31.63
CA ASN A 340 15.51 -0.53 -32.62
C ASN A 340 14.90 -1.52 -33.64
N ALA A 341 13.62 -1.88 -33.51
CA ALA A 341 12.94 -2.73 -34.46
C ALA A 341 12.49 -1.94 -35.70
N LYS A 342 12.23 -2.64 -36.82
CA LYS A 342 11.64 -2.04 -38.02
C LYS A 342 10.35 -1.30 -37.64
N ASN A 343 10.20 -0.04 -38.09
CA ASN A 343 9.09 0.85 -37.74
C ASN A 343 8.91 1.08 -36.22
N PHE A 344 9.98 1.03 -35.43
CA PHE A 344 9.94 1.22 -33.97
C PHE A 344 9.00 0.25 -33.23
N GLY A 345 8.69 -0.90 -33.83
CA GLY A 345 7.75 -1.89 -33.28
C GLY A 345 6.26 -1.54 -33.41
N ILE A 346 5.90 -0.56 -34.25
CA ILE A 346 4.52 -0.16 -34.54
C ILE A 346 3.88 -1.22 -35.45
N ASP A 347 2.90 -1.96 -34.92
CA ASP A 347 2.19 -3.05 -35.58
C ASP A 347 0.69 -2.77 -35.79
N GLY A 348 0.18 -1.66 -35.24
CA GLY A 348 -1.23 -1.28 -35.29
C GLY A 348 -2.16 -2.18 -34.47
N ALA A 349 -1.64 -2.97 -33.53
CA ALA A 349 -2.42 -3.81 -32.62
C ALA A 349 -2.24 -3.38 -31.16
N TYR A 350 -3.34 -3.15 -30.43
CA TYR A 350 -3.30 -2.68 -29.05
C TYR A 350 -3.08 -3.88 -28.12
N GLY A 351 -1.86 -4.40 -28.13
CA GLY A 351 -1.43 -5.54 -27.33
C GLY A 351 -0.71 -5.13 -26.04
N PRO A 352 -0.21 -6.12 -25.27
CA PRO A 352 0.53 -5.88 -24.03
C PRO A 352 1.70 -4.90 -24.17
N LYS A 353 2.38 -4.89 -25.33
CA LYS A 353 3.47 -3.95 -25.61
C LYS A 353 2.99 -2.49 -25.64
N THR A 354 1.88 -2.21 -26.33
CA THR A 354 1.26 -0.88 -26.39
C THR A 354 0.74 -0.45 -25.03
N ALA A 355 0.06 -1.34 -24.29
CA ALA A 355 -0.43 -1.06 -22.95
C ALA A 355 0.73 -0.73 -21.98
N ASN A 356 1.85 -1.44 -22.07
CA ASN A 356 3.05 -1.14 -21.28
C ASN A 356 3.68 0.21 -21.65
N ALA A 357 3.73 0.57 -22.93
CA ALA A 357 4.20 1.88 -23.37
C ALA A 357 3.30 3.01 -22.82
N VAL A 358 1.98 2.84 -22.90
CA VAL A 358 0.99 3.77 -22.31
C VAL A 358 1.19 3.87 -20.81
N LYS A 359 1.39 2.75 -20.12
CA LYS A 359 1.59 2.72 -18.66
C LYS A 359 2.86 3.45 -18.22
N ARG A 360 3.96 3.33 -18.98
CA ARG A 360 5.20 4.08 -18.74
C ARG A 360 5.01 5.57 -18.95
N PHE A 361 4.34 5.95 -20.04
CA PHE A 361 3.98 7.34 -20.31
C PHE A 361 3.11 7.92 -19.19
N GLN A 362 2.06 7.19 -18.78
CA GLN A 362 1.18 7.56 -17.67
C GLN A 362 1.97 7.72 -16.36
N SER A 363 2.93 6.82 -16.09
CA SER A 363 3.79 6.91 -14.91
C SER A 363 4.64 8.18 -14.90
N MET A 364 5.23 8.53 -16.05
CA MET A 364 6.09 9.70 -16.14
C MET A 364 5.32 11.00 -15.92
N TYR A 365 4.07 11.06 -16.35
CA TYR A 365 3.26 12.28 -16.32
C TYR A 365 2.19 12.30 -15.23
N GLY A 366 2.30 11.42 -14.22
CA GLY A 366 1.42 11.41 -13.06
C GLY A 366 -0.04 11.04 -13.38
N LEU A 367 -0.29 10.33 -14.48
CA LEU A 367 -1.59 9.81 -14.85
C LEU A 367 -1.83 8.43 -14.20
N ARG A 368 -3.09 7.97 -14.21
CA ARG A 368 -3.45 6.60 -13.80
C ARG A 368 -2.70 5.59 -14.67
N GLN A 369 -1.83 4.78 -14.08
CA GLN A 369 -0.94 3.82 -14.77
C GLN A 369 -1.64 2.49 -15.10
N ASP A 370 -2.76 2.54 -15.80
CA ASP A 370 -3.57 1.38 -16.14
C ASP A 370 -3.25 0.79 -17.53
N GLY A 371 -2.39 1.45 -18.31
CA GLY A 371 -2.07 1.04 -19.67
C GLY A 371 -3.23 1.22 -20.65
N ILE A 372 -4.26 1.98 -20.25
CA ILE A 372 -5.43 2.30 -21.05
C ILE A 372 -5.24 3.69 -21.64
N TYR A 373 -5.19 3.76 -22.97
CA TYR A 373 -5.27 5.05 -23.65
C TYR A 373 -6.70 5.56 -23.54
N GLY A 374 -6.90 6.58 -22.72
CA GLY A 374 -8.18 7.28 -22.55
C GLY A 374 -8.02 8.79 -22.66
N PRO A 375 -9.07 9.58 -22.40
CA PRO A 375 -9.08 11.03 -22.57
C PRO A 375 -7.91 11.76 -21.91
N ASP A 376 -7.51 11.36 -20.69
CA ASP A 376 -6.40 11.99 -19.97
C ASP A 376 -5.04 11.67 -20.60
N THR A 377 -4.85 10.43 -21.03
CA THR A 377 -3.63 10.00 -21.74
C THR A 377 -3.55 10.72 -23.09
N LYS A 378 -4.66 10.82 -23.81
CA LYS A 378 -4.77 11.57 -25.07
C LYS A 378 -4.42 13.04 -24.88
N ALA A 379 -5.06 13.72 -23.94
CA ALA A 379 -4.84 15.15 -23.70
C ALA A 379 -3.37 15.45 -23.35
N LYS A 380 -2.73 14.58 -22.56
CA LYS A 380 -1.32 14.75 -22.21
C LYS A 380 -0.40 14.49 -23.40
N LEU A 381 -0.68 13.48 -24.23
CA LEU A 381 0.07 13.24 -25.46
C LEU A 381 -0.08 14.41 -26.44
N GLU A 382 -1.30 14.93 -26.64
CA GLU A 382 -1.56 16.10 -27.48
C GLU A 382 -0.80 17.34 -27.00
N ALA A 383 -0.69 17.54 -25.69
CA ALA A 383 0.07 18.65 -25.12
C ALA A 383 1.58 18.56 -25.37
N LEU A 384 2.13 17.36 -25.52
CA LEU A 384 3.57 17.11 -25.69
C LEU A 384 3.99 16.97 -27.16
N LEU A 385 3.04 16.69 -28.06
CA LEU A 385 3.24 16.53 -29.50
C LEU A 385 2.97 17.82 -30.31
N LYS A 386 3.09 18.98 -29.66
CA LYS A 386 2.85 20.29 -30.28
C LYS A 386 3.97 20.68 -31.24
#